data_AF-A0A7S4DR99-F1
#
_entry.id   AF-A0A7S4DR99-F1
#
_cell.length_a   1.000
_cell.length_b   1.000
_cell.length_c   1.000
_cell.angle_alpha   90.00
_cell.angle_beta   90.00
_cell.angle_gamma   90.00
#
_symmetry.space_group_name_H-M   'P 1'
#
loop_
_entity.id
_entity.type
_entity.pdbx_description
1 polymer ?
#
loop_
_entity_poly.entity_id
_entity_poly.type
_entity_poly.pdbx_seq_one_letter_code
_entity_poly.pdbx_strand_id
1 'polypeptide(L)'
;SNLGTKDLAGKLIRKVWNENDTKTATKALSLLNKILKNVVKDPKADKLRKLKMSALDKRLGSVKGGPELLAHVGFAPNAEKTHYVMPTDAVPMLPDIIAKITARVAVSTQ
;
A
#
# COMPACT_ATOMS: atom_id res chain seq x y z
N SER A 1 19.98 -20.69 -1.99
CA SER A 1 19.26 -20.29 -0.77
C SER A 1 18.55 -18.96 -0.99
N ASN A 2 17.24 -18.95 -1.27
CA ASN A 2 16.50 -17.71 -1.57
C ASN A 2 15.15 -17.65 -0.86
N LEU A 3 15.16 -17.86 0.47
CA LEU A 3 13.99 -17.86 1.35
C LEU A 3 13.59 -16.45 1.83
N GLY A 4 14.41 -15.42 1.57
CA GLY A 4 14.23 -14.08 2.13
C GLY A 4 13.16 -13.20 1.47
N THR A 5 12.86 -13.45 0.19
CA THR A 5 12.00 -12.62 -0.68
C THR A 5 10.52 -13.05 -0.70
N LYS A 6 10.18 -14.26 -0.23
CA LYS A 6 8.85 -14.87 -0.43
C LYS A 6 7.66 -14.18 0.25
N ASP A 7 7.88 -13.24 1.17
CA ASP A 7 6.79 -12.50 1.86
C ASP A 7 7.20 -11.07 2.24
N LEU A 8 7.81 -10.32 1.32
CA LEU A 8 8.14 -8.92 1.58
C LEU A 8 6.89 -8.10 1.93
N ALA A 9 5.79 -8.29 1.21
CA ALA A 9 4.50 -7.67 1.49
C ALA A 9 4.05 -7.94 2.94
N GLY A 10 4.04 -9.19 3.40
CA GLY A 10 3.64 -9.52 4.76
C GLY A 10 4.59 -8.94 5.81
N LYS A 11 5.90 -8.87 5.54
CA LYS A 11 6.87 -8.20 6.43
C LYS A 11 6.55 -6.71 6.57
N LEU A 12 6.30 -6.01 5.46
CA LEU A 12 5.98 -4.58 5.45
C LEU A 12 4.62 -4.29 6.11
N ILE A 13 3.61 -5.13 5.87
CA ILE A 13 2.31 -5.03 6.56
C ILE A 13 2.48 -5.21 8.07
N ARG A 14 3.29 -6.19 8.51
CA ARG A 14 3.62 -6.37 9.93
C ARG A 14 4.38 -5.19 10.50
N LYS A 15 5.29 -4.58 9.74
CA LYS A 15 6.01 -3.36 10.14
C LYS A 15 5.04 -2.21 10.39
N VAL A 16 4.15 -1.92 9.42
CA VAL A 16 3.09 -0.91 9.57
C VAL A 16 2.22 -1.21 10.79
N TRP A 17 1.88 -2.47 11.03
CA TRP A 17 1.03 -2.87 12.14
C TRP A 17 1.69 -2.71 13.51
N ASN A 18 2.92 -3.20 13.67
CA ASN A 18 3.56 -3.33 14.96
C ASN A 18 4.29 -2.05 15.41
N GLU A 19 4.71 -1.19 14.47
CA GLU A 19 5.48 0.01 14.78
C GLU A 19 4.63 1.29 14.93
N ASN A 20 3.31 1.17 14.79
CA ASN A 20 2.37 2.28 14.93
C ASN A 20 1.21 1.87 15.85
N ASP A 21 0.49 2.84 16.42
CA ASP A 21 -0.73 2.52 17.18
C ASP A 21 -1.80 1.88 16.27
N THR A 22 -2.66 1.04 16.85
CA THR A 22 -3.66 0.27 16.12
C THR A 22 -4.56 1.13 15.24
N LYS A 23 -4.94 2.32 15.70
CA LYS A 23 -5.84 3.24 14.96
C LYS A 23 -5.12 3.80 13.73
N THR A 24 -3.87 4.21 13.88
CA THR A 24 -3.02 4.70 12.78
C THR A 24 -2.75 3.61 11.77
N ALA A 25 -2.29 2.43 12.22
CA ALA A 25 -2.02 1.27 11.35
C ALA A 25 -3.27 0.85 10.56
N THR A 26 -4.42 0.72 11.24
CA THR A 26 -5.70 0.34 10.61
C THR A 26 -6.11 1.34 9.54
N LYS A 27 -6.03 2.64 9.82
CA LYS A 27 -6.38 3.70 8.85
C LYS A 27 -5.46 3.68 7.62
N ALA A 28 -4.16 3.54 7.83
CA ALA A 28 -3.17 3.50 6.76
C ALA A 28 -3.39 2.29 5.84
N LEU A 29 -3.49 1.09 6.43
CA LEU A 29 -3.71 -0.15 5.70
C LEU A 29 -5.07 -0.17 4.99
N SER A 30 -6.14 0.32 5.64
CA SER A 30 -7.47 0.39 5.01
C SER A 30 -7.51 1.35 3.82
N LEU A 31 -6.83 2.49 3.93
CA LEU A 31 -6.69 3.43 2.81
C LEU A 31 -5.97 2.77 1.64
N LEU A 32 -4.82 2.16 1.89
CA LEU A 32 -4.04 1.48 0.85
C LEU A 32 -4.87 0.36 0.21
N ASN A 33 -5.56 -0.46 1.01
CA ASN A 33 -6.42 -1.52 0.52
C ASN A 33 -7.50 -1.00 -0.44
N LYS A 34 -8.15 0.12 -0.10
CA LYS A 34 -9.16 0.76 -0.95
C LYS A 34 -8.57 1.25 -2.27
N ILE A 35 -7.40 1.88 -2.23
CA ILE A 35 -6.69 2.35 -3.43
C ILE A 35 -6.38 1.16 -4.35
N LEU A 36 -5.77 0.10 -3.81
CA LEU A 36 -5.39 -1.07 -4.60
C LEU A 36 -6.61 -1.79 -5.20
N LYS A 37 -7.70 -1.93 -4.44
CA LYS A 37 -8.96 -2.49 -4.96
C LYS A 37 -9.52 -1.67 -6.13
N ASN A 38 -9.43 -0.34 -6.05
CA ASN A 38 -9.87 0.52 -7.15
C ASN A 38 -8.98 0.35 -8.39
N VAL A 39 -7.66 0.26 -8.23
CA VAL A 39 -6.74 0.02 -9.34
C VAL A 39 -7.00 -1.35 -9.98
N VAL A 40 -7.17 -2.40 -9.19
CA VAL A 40 -7.48 -3.75 -9.73
C VAL A 40 -8.83 -3.78 -10.47
N LYS A 41 -9.82 -3.00 -10.01
CA LYS A 41 -11.13 -2.89 -10.66
C LYS A 41 -11.06 -2.22 -12.02
N ASP A 42 -10.21 -1.21 -12.18
CA ASP A 42 -9.99 -0.50 -13.44
C ASP A 42 -8.51 -0.12 -13.60
N PRO A 43 -7.68 -1.05 -14.11
CA PRO A 43 -6.22 -0.86 -14.15
C PRO A 43 -5.79 0.17 -15.20
N LYS A 44 -6.66 0.55 -16.13
CA LYS A 44 -6.33 1.52 -17.18
C LYS A 44 -6.64 2.96 -16.76
N ALA A 45 -7.49 3.17 -15.75
CA ALA A 45 -7.82 4.50 -15.28
C ALA A 45 -6.63 5.23 -14.62
N ASP A 46 -6.06 6.20 -15.34
CA ASP A 46 -4.97 7.08 -14.88
C ASP A 46 -5.24 7.72 -13.51
N LYS A 47 -6.47 8.20 -13.28
CA LYS A 47 -6.87 8.84 -12.03
C LYS A 47 -6.79 7.94 -10.79
N LEU A 48 -6.84 6.62 -10.96
CA LEU A 48 -6.74 5.65 -9.86
C LEU A 48 -5.28 5.30 -9.55
N ARG A 49 -4.39 5.50 -10.53
CA ARG A 49 -2.96 5.20 -10.46
C ARG A 49 -2.10 6.43 -10.21
N LYS A 50 -2.68 7.64 -10.18
CA LYS A 50 -2.02 8.90 -9.86
C LYS A 50 -2.61 9.47 -8.57
N LEU A 51 -1.83 9.50 -7.50
CA LEU A 51 -2.25 9.92 -6.17
C LEU A 51 -1.45 11.16 -5.74
N LYS A 52 -2.13 12.22 -5.31
CA LYS A 52 -1.45 13.42 -4.78
C LYS A 52 -0.61 13.06 -3.55
N MET A 53 0.68 13.40 -3.56
CA MET A 53 1.57 13.13 -2.42
C MET A 53 1.08 13.81 -1.15
N SER A 54 0.66 15.07 -1.22
CA SER A 54 0.13 15.82 -0.07
C SER A 54 -1.08 15.19 0.62
N ALA A 55 -1.87 14.38 -0.10
CA ALA A 55 -3.00 13.64 0.46
C ALA A 55 -2.59 12.29 1.06
N LEU A 56 -1.60 11.62 0.45
CA LEU A 56 -1.09 10.31 0.85
C LEU A 56 -0.10 10.40 2.01
N ASP A 57 0.79 11.38 2.00
CA ASP A 57 1.85 11.50 3.00
C ASP A 57 1.31 11.69 4.42
N LYS A 58 0.17 12.39 4.55
CA LYS A 58 -0.54 12.56 5.83
C LYS A 58 -1.06 11.25 6.43
N ARG A 59 -1.20 10.19 5.63
CA ARG A 59 -1.88 8.94 6.03
C ARG A 59 -1.02 7.69 5.85
N LEU A 60 0.00 7.76 5.00
CA LEU A 60 0.90 6.66 4.67
C LEU A 60 2.38 7.10 4.72
N GLY A 61 2.70 8.32 4.27
CA GLY A 61 4.09 8.82 4.26
C GLY A 61 4.71 9.00 5.64
N SER A 62 3.92 9.44 6.63
CA SER A 62 4.36 9.57 8.03
C SER A 62 4.25 8.29 8.86
N VAL A 63 3.70 7.22 8.29
CA VAL A 63 3.48 5.94 8.98
C VAL A 63 4.72 5.08 8.83
N LYS A 64 5.27 4.55 9.93
CA LYS A 64 6.47 3.69 9.87
C LYS A 64 6.17 2.46 9.02
N GLY A 65 6.99 2.20 8.00
CA GLY A 65 6.78 1.12 7.02
C GLY A 65 5.81 1.46 5.88
N GLY A 66 5.12 2.61 5.95
CA GLY A 66 4.15 3.07 4.96
C GLY A 66 4.77 3.42 3.60
N PRO A 67 5.83 4.24 3.54
CA PRO A 67 6.54 4.54 2.29
C PRO A 67 7.09 3.28 1.61
N GLU A 68 7.68 2.37 2.37
CA GLU A 68 8.22 1.11 1.84
C GLU A 68 7.12 0.21 1.29
N LEU A 69 5.97 0.13 1.97
CA LEU A 69 4.82 -0.61 1.49
C LEU A 69 4.21 0.02 0.23
N LEU A 70 4.14 1.35 0.17
CA LEU A 70 3.65 2.10 -0.99
C LEU A 70 4.53 1.87 -2.23
N ALA A 71 5.86 1.92 -2.05
CA ALA A 71 6.82 1.60 -3.10
C ALA A 71 6.71 0.13 -3.53
N HIS A 72 6.55 -0.80 -2.57
CA HIS A 72 6.44 -2.23 -2.85
C HIS A 72 5.23 -2.59 -3.73
N VAL A 73 4.11 -1.87 -3.57
CA VAL A 73 2.91 -2.08 -4.41
C VAL A 73 2.99 -1.37 -5.77
N GLY A 74 4.11 -0.72 -6.09
CA GLY A 74 4.38 -0.14 -7.41
C GLY A 74 4.07 1.36 -7.55
N PHE A 75 3.80 2.06 -6.45
CA PHE A 75 3.67 3.53 -6.48
C PHE A 75 5.03 4.20 -6.27
N ALA A 76 5.44 5.04 -7.21
CA ALA A 76 6.67 5.83 -7.11
C ALA A 76 6.39 7.33 -7.32
N PRO A 77 7.15 8.25 -6.69
CA PRO A 77 7.02 9.68 -6.97
C PRO A 77 7.25 9.98 -8.46
N ASN A 78 6.46 10.89 -9.03
CA ASN A 78 6.78 11.49 -10.32
C ASN A 78 7.98 12.45 -10.21
N ALA A 79 8.53 12.89 -11.35
CA ALA A 79 9.69 13.77 -11.40
C ALA A 79 9.52 15.07 -10.58
N GLU A 80 8.31 15.64 -10.59
CA GLU A 80 7.97 16.86 -9.87
C GLU A 80 7.73 16.64 -8.36
N LYS A 81 7.71 15.38 -7.90
CA LYS A 81 7.37 15.02 -6.51
C LYS A 81 6.03 15.60 -6.04
N THR A 82 5.05 15.63 -6.94
CA THR A 82 3.68 16.08 -6.67
C THR A 82 2.72 14.91 -6.52
N HIS A 83 3.02 13.78 -7.16
CA HIS A 83 2.17 12.60 -7.18
C HIS A 83 2.98 11.31 -7.02
N TYR A 84 2.36 10.32 -6.38
CA TYR A 84 2.74 8.92 -6.53
C TYR A 84 2.02 8.33 -7.74
N VAL A 85 2.75 7.64 -8.61
CA VAL A 85 2.26 7.08 -9.87
C VAL A 85 2.53 5.58 -9.91
N MET A 86 1.53 4.82 -10.32
CA MET A 86 1.63 3.40 -10.63
C MET A 86 1.56 3.18 -12.15
N PRO A 87 2.50 2.44 -12.77
CA PRO A 87 2.44 2.04 -14.17
C PRO A 87 1.19 1.20 -14.52
N THR A 88 0.84 1.08 -15.81
CA THR A 88 -0.33 0.30 -16.28
C THR A 88 -0.12 -1.22 -16.21
N ASP A 89 1.13 -1.62 -16.33
CA ASP A 89 1.67 -2.99 -16.34
C ASP A 89 2.00 -3.50 -14.93
N ALA A 90 1.98 -2.61 -13.93
CA ALA A 90 2.04 -2.90 -12.51
C ALA A 90 0.64 -3.35 -12.01
N VAL A 91 0.41 -4.45 -11.28
CA VAL A 91 1.27 -5.52 -10.78
C VAL A 91 0.40 -6.79 -10.61
N PRO A 92 0.75 -7.96 -11.17
CA PRO A 92 0.00 -9.22 -10.98
C PRO A 92 -0.17 -9.65 -9.51
N MET A 93 0.68 -9.14 -8.61
CA MET A 93 0.69 -9.47 -7.19
C MET A 93 -0.29 -8.64 -6.33
N LEU A 94 -0.93 -7.58 -6.86
CA LEU A 94 -1.84 -6.73 -6.07
C LEU A 94 -2.98 -7.51 -5.38
N PRO A 95 -3.64 -8.50 -6.01
CA PRO A 95 -4.68 -9.28 -5.35
C PRO A 95 -4.21 -10.00 -4.07
N ASP A 96 -3.00 -10.57 -4.09
CA ASP A 96 -2.41 -11.23 -2.91
C ASP A 96 -2.13 -10.22 -1.80
N ILE A 97 -1.58 -9.05 -2.14
CA ILE A 97 -1.32 -7.99 -1.16
C ILE A 97 -2.64 -7.47 -0.56
N ILE A 98 -3.67 -7.26 -1.37
CA ILE A 98 -5.03 -6.90 -0.94
C ILE A 98 -5.57 -7.92 0.06
N ALA A 99 -5.40 -9.22 -0.22
CA ALA A 99 -5.85 -10.29 0.67
C ALA A 99 -5.11 -10.25 2.02
N LYS A 100 -3.78 -10.09 2.01
CA LYS A 100 -2.96 -9.97 3.23
C LYS A 100 -3.34 -8.75 4.07
N ILE A 101 -3.55 -7.59 3.44
CA ILE A 101 -3.99 -6.38 4.15
C ILE A 101 -5.39 -6.59 4.75
N THR A 102 -6.32 -7.14 3.96
CA THR A 102 -7.70 -7.40 4.41
C THR A 102 -7.73 -8.34 5.61
N ALA A 103 -6.97 -9.43 5.57
CA ALA A 103 -6.84 -10.37 6.68
C ALA A 103 -6.28 -9.68 7.94
N ARG A 104 -5.25 -8.84 7.79
CA ARG A 104 -4.67 -8.11 8.93
C ARG A 104 -5.65 -7.14 9.58
N VAL A 105 -6.39 -6.37 8.78
CA VAL A 105 -7.35 -5.38 9.29
C VAL A 105 -8.56 -6.05 9.96
N ALA A 106 -9.06 -7.17 9.42
CA ALA A 106 -10.22 -7.87 9.96
C ALA A 106 -9.99 -8.47 11.36
N VAL A 107 -8.76 -8.92 11.65
CA VAL A 107 -8.39 -9.46 12.98
C VAL A 107 -8.44 -8.41 14.09
N SER A 108 -8.44 -7.12 13.76
CA SER A 108 -8.47 -6.04 14.75
C SER A 108 -9.87 -5.50 15.08
N THR A 109 -10.90 -5.95 14.36
CA THR A 109 -12.29 -5.55 14.60
C THR A 109 -13.05 -6.54 15.50
N GLN A 110 -12.36 -7.54 16.03
CA GLN A 110 -12.82 -8.48 17.06
C GLN A 110 -12.13 -8.16 18.38
#